data_AF-A0A6B3E1Q3-F1
#
_entry.id   AF-A0A6B3E1Q3-F1
#
_cell.length_a   1.000
_cell.length_b   1.000
_cell.length_c   1.000
_cell.angle_alpha   90.00
_cell.angle_beta   90.00
_cell.angle_gamma   90.00
#
_symmetry.space_group_name_H-M   'P 1'
#
loop_
_entity.id
_entity.type
_entity.pdbx_description
1 polymer ?
#
loop_
_entity_poly.entity_id
_entity_poly.type
_entity_poly.pdbx_seq_one_letter_code
_entity_poly.pdbx_strand_id
1 'polypeptide(L)' 'MSRYEASVLLIRTGRVVGSRSFDDPQTAAGHLFVLMAAAGFSGDREATVSTLADGDPLSYKGFEYRVRDTEGVE' A
#
# COMPACT_ATOMS: atom_id res chain seq x y z
N MET A 1 -2.27 -3.26 20.10
CA MET A 1 -2.83 -2.58 18.91
C MET A 1 -1.97 -2.99 17.74
N SER A 2 -2.55 -3.66 16.74
CA SER A 2 -1.85 -3.99 15.51
C SER A 2 -1.53 -2.70 14.75
N ARG A 3 -0.38 -2.65 14.09
CA ARG A 3 0.04 -1.50 13.29
C ARG A 3 0.12 -1.97 11.85
N TYR A 4 -0.31 -1.15 10.91
CA TYR A 4 -0.28 -1.49 9.49
C TYR A 4 0.82 -0.71 8.80
N GLU A 5 1.51 -1.34 7.87
CA GLU A 5 2.50 -0.68 7.03
C GLU A 5 2.01 -0.62 5.59
N ALA A 6 1.97 0.59 5.05
CA ALA A 6 1.80 0.82 3.62
C ALA A 6 3.19 0.87 2.97
N SER A 7 3.45 -0.01 2.02
CA SER A 7 4.77 -0.17 1.40
C SER A 7 4.70 -0.17 -0.13
N VAL A 8 5.77 0.34 -0.74
CA VAL A 8 5.98 0.32 -2.20
C VAL A 8 7.16 -0.59 -2.51
N LEU A 9 6.90 -1.62 -3.31
CA LEU A 9 7.84 -2.66 -3.70
C LEU A 9 8.26 -2.46 -5.16
N LEU A 10 9.55 -2.59 -5.45
CA LEU A 10 10.06 -2.51 -6.82
C LEU A 10 9.99 -3.90 -7.50
N ILE A 11 9.24 -4.00 -8.61
CA ILE A 11 8.84 -5.25 -9.28
C ILE A 11 10.02 -6.15 -9.70
N ARG A 12 11.25 -5.63 -9.81
CA ARG A 12 12.42 -6.42 -10.23
C ARG A 12 13.29 -6.98 -9.09
N THR A 13 13.24 -6.39 -7.90
CA THR A 13 14.20 -6.73 -6.83
C THR A 13 13.54 -7.15 -5.53
N GLY A 14 12.20 -7.08 -5.44
CA GLY A 14 11.46 -7.40 -4.22
C GLY A 14 11.83 -6.49 -3.03
N ARG A 15 12.50 -5.36 -3.30
CA ARG A 15 12.93 -4.41 -2.28
C ARG A 15 11.87 -3.34 -2.07
N VAL A 16 11.62 -3.05 -0.80
CA VAL A 16 10.81 -1.89 -0.38
C VAL A 16 11.63 -0.63 -0.68
N VAL A 17 11.06 0.27 -1.48
CA VAL A 17 11.68 1.57 -1.81
C VAL A 17 11.05 2.73 -1.05
N GLY A 18 9.97 2.47 -0.32
CA GLY A 18 9.36 3.40 0.63
C GLY A 18 8.28 2.70 1.45
N SER A 19 8.21 3.01 2.74
CA SER A 19 7.15 2.53 3.62
C SER A 19 6.73 3.59 4.63
N ARG A 20 5.51 3.45 5.16
CA ARG A 20 4.97 4.27 6.24
C ARG A 20 3.99 3.46 7.07
N SER A 21 4.06 3.62 8.39
CA SER A 21 3.18 2.94 9.33
C SER A 21 1.93 3.76 9.67
N PHE A 22 0.84 3.07 9.94
CA PHE A 22 -0.50 3.57 10.24
C PHE A 22 -1.17 2.69 11.29
N ASP A 23 -2.20 3.20 11.95
CA ASP A 23 -2.90 2.47 13.00
C ASP A 23 -3.99 1.53 12.46
N ASP A 24 -4.42 1.73 11.21
CA ASP A 24 -5.44 0.92 10.55
C ASP A 24 -5.15 0.72 9.05
N PRO A 25 -5.66 -0.37 8.44
CA PRO A 25 -5.36 -0.70 7.05
C PRO A 25 -6.02 0.25 6.05
N GLN A 26 -7.12 0.90 6.42
CA GLN A 26 -7.91 1.75 5.53
C GLN A 26 -7.21 3.10 5.35
N THR A 27 -6.64 3.64 6.41
CA THR A 27 -5.75 4.80 6.36
C THR A 27 -4.50 4.48 5.54
N ALA A 28 -3.86 3.32 5.75
CA ALA A 28 -2.71 2.88 4.98
C ALA A 28 -3.02 2.78 3.47
N ALA A 29 -4.11 2.12 3.11
CA ALA A 29 -4.58 1.97 1.73
C ALA A 29 -4.96 3.32 1.10
N GLY A 30 -5.63 4.19 1.84
CA GLY A 30 -5.98 5.54 1.40
C GLY A 30 -4.74 6.38 1.07
N HIS A 31 -3.67 6.25 1.85
CA HIS A 31 -2.39 6.91 1.57
C HIS A 31 -1.71 6.36 0.31
N LEU A 32 -1.71 5.05 0.09
CA LEU A 32 -1.17 4.46 -1.14
C LEU A 32 -1.96 4.91 -2.38
N PHE A 33 -3.28 4.96 -2.31
CA PHE A 33 -4.09 5.49 -3.40
C PHE A 33 -3.70 6.94 -3.74
N VAL A 34 -3.49 7.81 -2.74
CA VAL A 34 -3.04 9.19 -2.98
C VAL A 34 -1.68 9.23 -3.67
N LEU A 35 -0.74 8.36 -3.29
CA LEU A 35 0.56 8.24 -3.95
C LEU A 35 0.43 7.76 -5.40
N MET A 36 -0.41 6.75 -5.65
CA MET A 36 -0.71 6.28 -6.99
C MET A 36 -1.36 7.38 -7.84
N ALA A 37 -2.35 8.09 -7.28
CA ALA A 37 -3.05 9.18 -7.96
C ALA A 37 -2.12 10.35 -8.29
N ALA A 38 -1.21 10.72 -7.37
CA ALA A 38 -0.16 11.71 -7.62
C ALA A 38 0.80 11.26 -8.74
N ALA A 39 1.01 9.95 -8.90
CA ALA A 39 1.75 9.37 -10.01
C ALA A 39 0.92 9.23 -11.31
N GLY A 40 -0.35 9.67 -11.33
CA GLY A 40 -1.23 9.66 -12.49
C GLY A 40 -2.16 8.44 -12.60
N PHE A 41 -2.36 7.68 -11.51
CA PHE A 41 -3.38 6.63 -11.47
C PHE A 41 -4.78 7.25 -11.44
N SER A 42 -5.68 6.76 -12.28
CA SER A 42 -7.06 7.25 -12.44
C SER A 42 -8.11 6.16 -12.20
N GLY A 43 -7.77 5.12 -11.44
CA GLY A 43 -8.70 4.05 -11.09
C GLY A 43 -9.74 4.48 -10.06
N ASP A 44 -10.74 3.63 -9.86
CA ASP A 44 -11.76 3.86 -8.85
C ASP A 44 -11.16 3.85 -7.44
N ARG A 45 -11.45 4.89 -6.65
CA ARG A 45 -10.87 5.06 -5.32
C ARG A 45 -11.36 4.00 -4.36
N GLU A 46 -12.66 3.74 -4.33
CA GLU A 46 -13.27 2.84 -3.36
C GLU A 46 -12.78 1.41 -3.56
N ALA A 47 -12.82 0.92 -4.80
CA ALA A 47 -12.31 -0.39 -5.17
C ALA A 47 -10.81 -0.53 -4.87
N THR A 48 -10.01 0.48 -5.26
CA THR A 48 -8.56 0.43 -5.04
C THR A 48 -8.20 0.40 -3.56
N VAL A 49 -8.85 1.25 -2.76
CA VAL A 49 -8.63 1.29 -1.31
C VAL A 49 -9.08 0.00 -0.65
N SER A 50 -10.22 -0.58 -1.07
CA SER A 50 -10.68 -1.88 -0.56
C SER A 50 -9.65 -2.97 -0.85
N THR A 51 -9.24 -3.12 -2.11
CA THR A 51 -8.22 -4.12 -2.52
C THR A 51 -6.95 -3.99 -1.69
N LEU A 52 -6.42 -2.77 -1.56
CA LEU A 52 -5.21 -2.54 -0.78
C LEU A 52 -5.40 -2.82 0.71
N ALA A 53 -6.55 -2.45 1.29
CA ALA A 53 -6.85 -2.68 2.71
C ALA A 53 -7.05 -4.16 3.04
N ASP A 54 -7.53 -4.96 2.08
CA ASP A 54 -7.62 -6.41 2.18
C ASP A 54 -6.23 -7.10 2.12
N GLY A 55 -5.16 -6.32 1.88
CA GLY A 55 -3.78 -6.78 1.82
C GLY A 55 -3.35 -7.28 0.43
N ASP A 56 -4.25 -7.16 -0.56
CA ASP A 56 -3.97 -7.54 -1.94
C ASP A 56 -3.02 -6.52 -2.59
N PRO A 57 -1.97 -7.00 -3.29
CA PRO A 57 -1.04 -6.14 -3.98
C PRO A 57 -1.66 -5.53 -5.24
N LEU A 58 -1.27 -4.29 -5.53
CA LEU A 58 -1.68 -3.59 -6.76
C LEU A 58 -0.44 -3.13 -7.53
N SER A 59 -0.34 -3.53 -8.80
CA SER A 59 0.80 -3.18 -9.65
C SER A 59 0.49 -1.96 -10.52
N TYR A 60 1.33 -0.92 -10.44
CA TYR A 60 1.22 0.27 -11.27
C TYR A 60 2.60 0.88 -11.55
N LYS A 61 2.88 1.24 -12.82
CA LYS A 61 4.13 1.89 -13.27
C LYS A 61 5.43 1.23 -12.78
N GLY A 62 5.49 -0.10 -12.74
CA GLY A 62 6.71 -0.81 -12.31
C GLY A 62 6.88 -0.93 -10.79
N PHE A 63 5.89 -0.49 -10.02
CA PHE A 63 5.80 -0.64 -8.57
C PHE A 63 4.63 -1.54 -8.19
N GLU A 64 4.82 -2.33 -7.15
CA GLU A 64 3.76 -3.05 -6.43
C GLU A 64 3.47 -2.30 -5.13
N TYR A 65 2.22 -1.89 -4.95
CA TYR A 65 1.71 -1.20 -3.77
C TYR A 65 1.00 -2.22 -2.89
N ARG A 66 1.30 -2.25 -1.59
CA ARG A 66 0.69 -3.22 -0.68
C ARG A 66 0.58 -2.67 0.74
N VAL A 67 -0.54 -2.96 1.41
CA VAL A 67 -0.68 -2.82 2.86
C VAL A 67 -0.36 -4.17 3.49
N ARG A 68 0.43 -4.16 4.55
CA ARG A 68 0.75 -5.36 5.34
C ARG A 68 0.46 -5.07 6.80
N ASP A 69 -0.02 -6.08 7.51
CA ASP A 69 0.01 -6.02 8.96
C ASP A 69 1.47 -6.09 9.42
N THR A 70 1.84 -5.16 10.27
CA THR A 70 3.07 -5.23 11.05
C THR A 70 2.65 -5.59 12.46
N GLU A 71 2.31 -6.87 12.65
CA GLU A 71 2.33 -7.44 13.98
C GLU A 71 3.74 -7.26 14.54
N GLY A 72 3.83 -6.85 15.81
CA GLY A 72 5.09 -6.57 16.47
C GLY A 72 6.08 -7.68 16.23
N VAL A 73 7.11 -7.38 15.44
CA VAL A 73 8.32 -8.18 15.35
C VAL A 73 8.89 -8.20 16.76
N GLU A 74 8.68 -9.30 17.48
CA GLU A 74 9.54 -9.66 18.61
C GLU A 74 10.95 -9.97 18.09
#